data_AF-Q8XQT7-F1
#
_entry.id   AF-Q8XQT7-F1
#
_cell.length_a   1.000
_cell.length_b   1.000
_cell.length_c   1.000
_cell.angle_alpha   90.00
_cell.angle_beta   90.00
_cell.angle_gamma   90.00
#
_symmetry.space_group_name_H-M   'P 1'
#
loop_
_entity.id
_entity.type
_entity.pdbx_description
1 polymer ?
#
loop_
_entity_poly.entity_id
_entity_poly.type
_entity_poly.pdbx_seq_one_letter_code
_entity_poly.pdbx_strand_id
1 'polypeptide(L)'
;MFSLYALLGKNSPPMTNASLAIDLNQYFRNETDFSLKFERLPFAKHDTLALRWGSWLVRVSYEEGDHVKADSATIQAWLGKRSPTDLSTIDRRVRVVFGADEDRVYTNQIIYLMDFLREIEDCVVVDPGKRDLLT
;
A
#
# COMPACT_ATOMS: atom_id res chain seq x y z
N MET A 1 14.41 -0.15 4.00
CA MET A 1 13.07 -0.74 3.79
C MET A 1 12.07 0.03 4.63
N PHE A 2 10.94 0.43 4.04
CA PHE A 2 9.84 1.08 4.74
C PHE A 2 8.52 0.60 4.13
N SER A 3 7.39 0.95 4.76
CA SER A 3 6.07 0.58 4.26
C SER A 3 5.12 1.76 4.27
N LEU A 4 4.17 1.73 3.35
CA LEU A 4 3.04 2.65 3.31
C LEU A 4 1.75 1.86 3.43
N TYR A 5 0.79 2.41 4.17
CA TYR A 5 -0.56 1.86 4.29
C TYR A 5 -1.54 2.83 3.65
N ALA A 6 -2.31 2.35 2.68
CA ALA A 6 -3.50 3.00 2.17
C ALA A 6 -4.71 2.42 2.90
N LEU A 7 -5.20 3.13 3.91
CA LEU A 7 -6.40 2.75 4.65
C LEU A 7 -7.63 3.07 3.81
N LEU A 8 -8.45 2.05 3.54
CA LEU A 8 -9.58 2.14 2.62
C LEU A 8 -10.87 2.38 3.40
N GLY A 9 -11.44 3.57 3.23
CA GLY A 9 -12.70 3.94 3.86
C GLY A 9 -13.89 3.11 3.37
N LYS A 10 -15.07 3.42 3.91
CA LYS A 10 -16.30 2.68 3.60
C LYS A 10 -16.78 2.88 2.16
N ASN A 11 -16.42 4.00 1.55
CA ASN A 11 -16.79 4.32 0.16
C ASN A 11 -15.73 3.84 -0.83
N SER A 12 -14.55 3.37 -0.37
CA SER A 12 -13.54 2.82 -1.26
C SER A 12 -14.08 1.60 -2.01
N PRO A 13 -13.74 1.45 -3.30
CA PRO A 13 -14.23 0.35 -4.12
C PRO A 13 -13.85 -1.01 -3.51
N PRO A 14 -14.67 -2.05 -3.71
CA PRO A 14 -14.28 -3.41 -3.38
C PRO A 14 -12.98 -3.78 -4.08
N MET A 15 -12.04 -4.37 -3.35
CA MET A 15 -10.70 -4.63 -3.86
C MET A 15 -10.24 -6.04 -3.47
N THR A 16 -9.43 -6.64 -4.33
CA THR A 16 -8.74 -7.90 -4.11
C THR A 16 -7.33 -7.79 -4.65
N ASN A 17 -6.43 -8.72 -4.32
CA ASN A 17 -5.11 -8.76 -4.97
C ASN A 17 -5.22 -8.96 -6.49
N ALA A 18 -6.27 -9.60 -6.99
CA ALA A 18 -6.49 -9.77 -8.43
C ALA A 18 -6.85 -8.44 -9.13
N SER A 19 -7.82 -7.68 -8.58
CA SER A 19 -8.18 -6.38 -9.15
C SER A 19 -7.03 -5.37 -9.01
N LEU A 20 -6.36 -5.36 -7.85
CA LEU A 20 -5.20 -4.51 -7.60
C LEU A 20 -4.04 -4.81 -8.57
N ALA A 21 -3.82 -6.07 -8.92
CA ALA A 21 -2.82 -6.44 -9.93
C ALA A 21 -3.16 -5.92 -11.33
N ILE A 22 -4.45 -5.88 -11.69
CA ILE A 22 -4.91 -5.30 -12.96
C ILE A 22 -4.63 -3.80 -12.96
N ASP A 23 -5.05 -3.10 -11.90
CA ASP A 23 -4.88 -1.65 -11.78
C ASP A 23 -3.40 -1.25 -11.81
N LEU A 24 -2.55 -1.96 -11.07
CA LEU A 24 -1.09 -1.73 -11.05
C LEU A 24 -0.44 -2.01 -12.40
N ASN A 25 -0.80 -3.10 -13.09
CA ASN A 25 -0.29 -3.37 -14.44
C ASN A 25 -0.72 -2.30 -15.43
N GLN A 26 -1.95 -1.79 -15.31
CA GLN A 26 -2.45 -0.73 -16.17
C GLN A 26 -1.73 0.60 -15.88
N TYR A 27 -1.53 0.94 -14.60
CA TYR A 27 -0.85 2.16 -14.17
C TYR A 27 0.62 2.19 -14.65
N PHE A 28 1.34 1.08 -14.47
CA PHE A 28 2.76 0.96 -14.81
C PHE A 28 3.06 0.39 -16.20
N ARG A 29 2.05 0.30 -17.08
CA ARG A 29 2.19 -0.34 -18.42
C ARG A 29 3.30 0.23 -19.31
N ASN A 30 3.70 1.48 -19.07
CA ASN A 30 4.72 2.19 -19.85
C ASN A 30 6.06 2.28 -19.10
N GLU A 31 6.14 1.80 -17.86
CA GLU A 31 7.41 1.78 -17.12
C GLU A 31 8.34 0.71 -17.69
N THR A 32 9.56 1.11 -18.01
CA THR A 32 10.60 0.20 -18.48
C THR A 32 11.02 -0.73 -17.32
N ASP A 33 11.30 -1.99 -17.64
CA ASP A 33 11.71 -3.04 -16.68
C ASP A 33 10.71 -3.36 -15.56
N PHE A 34 9.47 -2.86 -15.66
CA PHE A 34 8.40 -3.21 -14.74
C PHE A 34 7.91 -4.64 -14.96
N SER A 35 7.74 -5.37 -13.87
CA SER A 35 7.00 -6.64 -13.87
C SER A 35 6.22 -6.82 -12.59
N LEU A 36 5.10 -7.53 -12.68
CA LEU A 36 4.25 -7.87 -11.56
C LEU A 36 3.96 -9.38 -11.58
N LYS A 37 4.12 -10.03 -10.42
CA LYS A 37 3.78 -11.44 -10.23
C LYS A 37 3.08 -11.67 -8.91
N PHE A 38 2.25 -12.70 -8.84
CA PHE A 38 1.74 -13.22 -7.57
C PHE A 38 2.85 -14.07 -6.92
N GLU A 39 3.21 -13.74 -5.69
CA GLU A 39 4.15 -14.50 -4.86
C GLU A 39 3.46 -14.87 -3.54
N ARG A 40 3.42 -16.18 -3.24
CA ARG A 40 3.01 -16.67 -1.93
C ARG A 40 4.20 -16.67 -0.98
N LEU A 41 4.14 -15.85 0.05
CA LEU A 41 5.17 -15.89 1.10
C LEU A 41 5.02 -17.18 1.92
N PRO A 42 6.13 -17.78 2.40
CA PRO A 42 6.07 -18.83 3.40
C PRO A 42 5.22 -18.34 4.57
N PHE A 43 4.23 -19.13 5.00
CA PHE A 43 3.31 -18.81 6.10
C PHE A 43 2.22 -17.75 5.83
N ALA A 44 2.16 -17.15 4.63
CA ALA A 44 1.03 -16.30 4.26
C ALA A 44 -0.17 -17.15 3.80
N LYS A 45 -1.37 -16.78 4.25
CA LYS A 45 -2.63 -17.40 3.81
C LYS A 45 -3.06 -16.97 2.41
N HIS A 46 -2.55 -15.83 1.95
CA HIS A 46 -2.93 -15.22 0.68
C HIS A 46 -1.69 -14.82 -0.12
N ASP A 47 -1.83 -14.82 -1.44
CA ASP A 47 -0.77 -14.40 -2.35
C ASP A 47 -0.57 -12.89 -2.24
N THR A 48 0.68 -12.44 -2.29
CA THR A 48 1.05 -11.02 -2.36
C THR A 48 1.47 -10.67 -3.79
N LEU A 49 1.42 -9.40 -4.15
CA LEU A 49 1.90 -8.91 -5.43
C LEU A 49 3.38 -8.50 -5.28
N ALA A 50 4.26 -9.14 -6.05
CA ALA A 50 5.65 -8.78 -6.16
C ALA A 50 5.85 -7.93 -7.41
N LEU A 51 6.05 -6.63 -7.20
CA LEU A 51 6.38 -5.66 -8.24
C LEU A 51 7.90 -5.53 -8.32
N ARG A 52 8.44 -5.48 -9.53
CA ARG A 52 9.88 -5.37 -9.75
C ARG A 52 10.20 -4.34 -10.82
N TRP A 53 11.27 -3.59 -10.57
CA TRP A 53 12.00 -2.79 -11.56
C TRP A 53 13.46 -3.23 -11.53
N GLY A 54 13.86 -4.04 -12.50
CA GLY A 54 15.15 -4.74 -12.44
C GLY A 54 15.25 -5.64 -11.20
N SER A 55 16.25 -5.41 -10.35
CA SER A 55 16.48 -6.19 -9.11
C SER A 55 15.68 -5.69 -7.90
N TRP A 56 15.12 -4.48 -7.96
CA TRP A 56 14.39 -3.90 -6.83
C TRP A 56 12.99 -4.47 -6.71
N LEU A 57 12.57 -4.73 -5.47
CA LEU A 57 11.33 -5.43 -5.14
C LEU A 57 10.44 -4.54 -4.28
N VAL A 58 9.19 -4.37 -4.69
CA VAL A 58 8.12 -3.84 -3.87
C VAL A 58 7.07 -4.92 -3.69
N ARG A 59 6.63 -5.13 -2.44
CA ARG A 59 5.50 -6.03 -2.15
C ARG A 59 4.25 -5.22 -1.90
N VAL A 60 3.17 -5.60 -2.56
CA VAL A 60 1.85 -5.00 -2.40
C VAL A 60 0.84 -6.07 -2.00
N SER A 61 0.03 -5.79 -0.98
CA SER A 61 -1.03 -6.68 -0.53
C SER A 61 -2.28 -5.89 -0.14
N TYR A 62 -3.43 -6.32 -0.65
CA TYR A 62 -4.72 -6.03 -0.05
C TYR A 62 -4.90 -6.90 1.19
N GLU A 63 -5.31 -6.28 2.30
CA GLU A 63 -5.49 -6.91 3.61
C GLU A 63 -6.81 -6.44 4.22
N GLU A 64 -7.52 -7.34 4.92
CA GLU A 64 -8.80 -7.02 5.56
C GLU A 64 -9.04 -7.77 6.88
N GLY A 65 -9.95 -7.24 7.71
CA GLY A 65 -10.44 -7.85 8.94
C GLY A 65 -9.85 -7.25 10.22
N ASP A 66 -10.03 -7.96 11.33
CA ASP A 66 -9.77 -7.42 12.69
C ASP A 66 -8.34 -6.94 12.92
N HIS A 67 -7.36 -7.55 12.27
CA HIS A 67 -5.96 -7.13 12.37
C HIS A 67 -5.72 -5.76 11.74
N VAL A 68 -6.35 -5.48 10.59
CA VAL A 68 -6.30 -4.15 9.96
C VAL A 68 -7.03 -3.15 10.83
N LYS A 69 -8.21 -3.51 11.37
CA LYS A 69 -8.97 -2.64 12.28
C LYS A 69 -8.19 -2.25 13.53
N ALA A 70 -7.49 -3.20 14.16
CA ALA A 70 -6.64 -2.94 15.31
C ALA A 70 -5.46 -2.01 14.96
N ASP A 71 -4.82 -2.23 13.81
CA ASP A 71 -3.77 -1.35 13.29
C ASP A 71 -4.34 0.05 13.02
N SER A 72 -5.51 0.17 12.40
CA SER A 72 -6.17 1.45 12.11
C SER A 72 -6.54 2.22 13.38
N ALA A 73 -6.98 1.53 14.45
CA ALA A 73 -7.23 2.16 15.76
C ALA A 73 -5.94 2.67 16.42
N THR A 74 -4.85 1.90 16.32
CA THR A 74 -3.52 2.37 16.70
C THR A 74 -3.12 3.59 15.87
N ILE A 75 -3.46 3.56 14.58
CA ILE A 75 -3.20 4.64 13.63
C ILE A 75 -4.09 5.88 13.90
N GLN A 76 -5.25 5.72 14.52
CA GLN A 76 -6.04 6.85 14.98
C GLN A 76 -5.40 7.50 16.21
N ALA A 77 -4.91 6.69 17.16
CA ALA A 77 -4.43 7.17 18.46
C ALA A 77 -3.18 8.08 18.36
N TRP A 78 -2.17 7.65 17.61
CA TRP A 78 -0.92 8.40 17.35
C TRP A 78 -1.09 9.63 16.39
N LEU A 79 -2.08 9.66 15.49
CA LEU A 79 -2.38 10.80 14.62
C LEU A 79 -3.23 11.83 15.37
N GLY A 80 -4.16 11.37 16.20
CA GLY A 80 -5.10 12.20 16.94
C GLY A 80 -5.86 13.14 15.99
N LYS A 81 -5.77 14.45 16.26
CA LYS A 81 -6.44 15.49 15.46
C LYS A 81 -5.86 15.70 14.06
N ARG A 82 -4.71 15.09 13.73
CA ARG A 82 -4.14 15.16 12.38
C ARG A 82 -4.90 14.26 11.40
N SER A 83 -5.67 13.29 11.90
CA SER A 83 -6.43 12.39 11.05
C SER A 83 -7.56 13.14 10.34
N PRO A 84 -7.72 13.00 9.00
CA PRO A 84 -8.76 13.71 8.25
C PRO A 84 -10.17 13.16 8.55
N THR A 85 -10.25 11.93 9.03
CA THR A 85 -11.49 11.22 9.38
C THR A 85 -11.24 10.28 10.55
N ASP A 86 -12.28 9.62 11.06
CA ASP A 86 -12.10 8.53 12.02
C ASP A 86 -11.60 7.27 11.29
N LEU A 87 -10.35 6.89 11.57
CA LEU A 87 -9.72 5.71 10.99
C LEU A 87 -9.97 4.46 11.82
N SER A 88 -10.41 4.59 13.08
CA SER A 88 -10.40 3.49 14.05
C SER A 88 -11.27 2.29 13.68
N THR A 89 -12.22 2.50 12.78
CA THR A 89 -13.12 1.46 12.30
C THR A 89 -12.72 0.87 10.94
N ILE A 90 -11.69 1.40 10.28
CA ILE A 90 -11.25 0.93 8.96
C ILE A 90 -10.61 -0.44 9.09
N ASP A 91 -11.19 -1.42 8.42
CA ASP A 91 -10.78 -2.83 8.43
C ASP A 91 -10.24 -3.32 7.09
N ARG A 92 -10.02 -2.43 6.11
CA ARG A 92 -9.46 -2.74 4.80
C ARG A 92 -8.28 -1.84 4.50
N ARG A 93 -7.22 -2.39 3.90
CA ARG A 93 -6.06 -1.60 3.46
C ARG A 93 -5.36 -2.19 2.26
N VAL A 94 -4.62 -1.34 1.55
CA VAL A 94 -3.49 -1.76 0.73
C VAL A 94 -2.20 -1.48 1.49
N ARG A 95 -1.39 -2.51 1.70
CA ARG A 95 -0.06 -2.42 2.29
C ARG A 95 0.99 -2.50 1.19
N VAL A 96 1.90 -1.53 1.19
CA VAL A 96 3.06 -1.50 0.29
C VAL A 96 4.33 -1.57 1.12
N VAL A 97 5.24 -2.48 0.78
CA VAL A 97 6.54 -2.66 1.44
C VAL A 97 7.65 -2.49 0.41
N PHE A 98 8.44 -1.44 0.56
CA PHE A 98 9.51 -1.08 -0.36
C PHE A 98 10.82 -1.76 0.02
N GLY A 99 11.43 -2.45 -0.95
CA GLY A 99 12.80 -2.95 -0.82
C GLY A 99 13.81 -1.85 -0.48
N ALA A 100 15.00 -2.24 -0.03
CA ALA A 100 16.06 -1.27 0.20
C ALA A 100 16.44 -0.56 -1.13
N ASP A 101 16.65 0.75 -1.05
CA ASP A 101 17.07 1.61 -2.15
C ASP A 101 18.04 2.66 -1.58
N GLU A 102 19.23 2.20 -1.18
CA GLU A 102 20.22 3.02 -0.48
C GLU A 102 20.73 4.17 -1.37
N ASP A 103 20.90 3.89 -2.66
CA ASP A 103 21.36 4.83 -3.68
C ASP A 103 20.23 5.71 -4.24
N ARG A 104 18.98 5.52 -3.77
CA ARG A 104 17.79 6.29 -4.19
C ARG A 104 17.47 6.21 -5.68
N VAL A 105 17.85 5.11 -6.33
CA VAL A 105 17.68 4.87 -7.77
C VAL A 105 16.20 4.82 -8.13
N TYR A 106 15.35 4.34 -7.22
CA TYR A 106 13.94 4.08 -7.47
C TYR A 106 13.00 5.14 -6.87
N THR A 107 13.53 6.34 -6.59
CA THR A 107 12.75 7.45 -6.02
C THR A 107 11.49 7.77 -6.84
N ASN A 108 11.58 7.73 -8.18
CA ASN A 108 10.43 8.00 -9.04
C ASN A 108 9.36 6.90 -8.91
N GLN A 109 9.75 5.63 -8.88
CA GLN A 109 8.81 4.52 -8.71
C GLN A 109 8.14 4.55 -7.34
N ILE A 110 8.85 5.01 -6.29
CA ILE A 110 8.26 5.27 -4.97
C ILE A 110 7.17 6.35 -5.09
N ILE A 111 7.48 7.47 -5.74
CA ILE A 111 6.52 8.57 -5.95
C ILE A 111 5.31 8.09 -6.74
N TYR A 112 5.50 7.37 -7.84
CA TYR A 112 4.41 6.85 -8.66
C TYR A 112 3.52 5.86 -7.90
N LEU A 113 4.10 5.01 -7.04
CA LEU A 113 3.31 4.16 -6.16
C LEU A 113 2.53 4.96 -5.11
N MET A 114 3.12 6.03 -4.58
CA MET A 114 2.41 6.94 -3.68
C MET A 114 1.23 7.61 -4.38
N ASP A 115 1.44 8.10 -5.61
CA ASP A 115 0.39 8.74 -6.41
C ASP A 115 -0.73 7.75 -6.74
N PHE A 116 -0.39 6.54 -7.18
CA PHE A 116 -1.35 5.45 -7.38
C PHE A 116 -2.22 5.20 -6.14
N LEU A 117 -1.62 5.11 -4.94
CA LEU A 117 -2.38 4.89 -3.70
C LEU A 117 -3.31 6.05 -3.35
N ARG A 118 -2.91 7.29 -3.67
CA ARG A 118 -3.70 8.51 -3.42
C ARG A 118 -4.86 8.68 -4.39
N GLU A 119 -4.77 8.09 -5.58
CA GLU A 119 -5.84 8.08 -6.57
C GLU A 119 -6.98 7.13 -6.20
N ILE A 120 -6.78 6.23 -5.23
CA ILE A 120 -7.84 5.35 -4.72
C ILE A 120 -8.90 6.19 -3.99
N GLU A 121 -10.16 6.04 -4.38
CA GLU A 121 -11.29 6.74 -3.75
C GLU A 121 -11.41 6.40 -2.25
N ASP A 122 -11.70 7.43 -1.44
CA ASP A 122 -11.88 7.33 0.02
C ASP A 122 -10.70 6.68 0.75
N CYS A 123 -9.47 6.91 0.26
CA CYS A 123 -8.24 6.38 0.80
C CYS A 123 -7.50 7.41 1.68
N VAL A 124 -6.91 6.94 2.77
CA VAL A 124 -5.95 7.71 3.59
C VAL A 124 -4.60 7.00 3.58
N VAL A 125 -3.58 7.65 3.01
CA VAL A 125 -2.22 7.08 2.91
C VAL A 125 -1.37 7.50 4.11
N VAL A 126 -0.73 6.53 4.74
CA VAL A 126 -0.03 6.65 6.02
C VAL A 126 1.35 6.02 5.93
N ASP A 127 2.35 6.69 6.51
CA ASP A 127 3.69 6.13 6.77
C ASP A 127 3.76 5.62 8.23
N PRO A 128 3.55 4.30 8.49
CA PRO A 128 3.76 3.65 9.79
C PRO A 128 5.11 3.97 10.45
N GLY A 129 6.19 4.15 9.68
CA GLY A 129 7.52 4.42 10.22
C GLY A 129 7.67 5.84 10.75
N LYS A 130 7.06 6.81 10.08
CA LYS A 130 7.14 8.24 10.44
C LYS A 130 6.01 8.73 11.33
N ARG A 131 4.96 7.93 11.53
CA ARG A 131 3.77 8.37 12.27
C ARG A 131 3.07 9.56 11.64
N ASP A 132 2.98 9.52 10.31
CA ASP A 132 2.49 10.66 9.54
C ASP A 132 1.65 10.27 8.34
N LEU A 133 0.89 11.24 7.85
CA LEU A 133 0.09 11.14 6.64
C LEU A 133 0.92 11.54 5.43
N LEU A 134 0.66 10.89 4.30
CA LEU A 134 1.09 11.42 3.01
C LEU A 134 -0.03 12.32 2.48
N THR A 135 0.23 13.62 2.51
CA THR A 135 -0.69 14.68 2.08
C THR A 135 -0.37 15.19 0.69
#